data_AF-A0A7V6NL68-F1
#
_entry.id   AF-A0A7V6NL68-F1
#
_cell.length_a   1.000
_cell.length_b   1.000
_cell.length_c   1.000
_cell.angle_alpha   90.00
_cell.angle_beta   90.00
_cell.angle_gamma   90.00
#
_symmetry.space_group_name_H-M   'P 1'
#
loop_
_entity.id
_entity.type
_entity.pdbx_description
1 polymer ?
#
loop_
_entity_poly.entity_id
_entity_poly.type
_entity_poly.pdbx_seq_one_letter_code
_entity_poly.pdbx_strand_id
1 'polypeptide(L)'
;MKYRIKALTPVHIHSGEVLRSMEYMVKDGEVLIFDEMDVIRSIKEKELLNAELLDSYSLTSKRSDYHRNLDYYIKKGIIDSSIVNRYKVKAINKAENLNGKEIYRTMRNIQGTYIPGSSIKGVIRTAILYDYLLKKGIDYIKEAVNYLKNNQRLKLYIDDYIIYFTNTKNNNRKKNIQADPFKFLIVRDVNMTENEVVIYDETIFDVNKFITGNTIEAIKEGDYTEDFEFEIVSDKDKLNTLNKIIGYNTDLDKYLDEKKILEALYQFSSDIIDDEIEYFKQQENRLFNSKEVIKKLEEIKKKNSIDSPVIRIGKGKGYKANTVALAIKKLDRNYYNKEIKNIAKPYQYRERYEFPKTRNFVGNRVSPKLLGFTILEKVD
;
A
#
# COMPACT_ATOMS: atom_id res chain seq x y z
N MET A 1 17.24 -6.13 17.43
CA MET A 1 16.05 -6.16 18.30
C MET A 1 14.91 -6.81 17.53
N LYS A 2 13.96 -7.46 18.20
CA LYS A 2 12.79 -8.06 17.54
C LYS A 2 11.60 -7.12 17.54
N TYR A 3 10.82 -7.22 16.48
CA TYR A 3 9.62 -6.43 16.26
C TYR A 3 8.50 -7.29 15.71
N ARG A 4 7.27 -6.82 15.88
CA ARG A 4 6.09 -7.30 15.16
C ARG A 4 5.29 -6.13 14.61
N ILE A 5 4.56 -6.33 13.53
CA ILE A 5 3.65 -5.33 12.96
C ILE A 5 2.21 -5.75 13.28
N LYS A 6 1.43 -4.85 13.87
CA LYS A 6 0.00 -5.05 14.14
C LYS A 6 -0.87 -4.14 13.27
N ALA A 7 -1.90 -4.70 12.65
CA ALA A 7 -2.84 -3.95 11.83
C ALA A 7 -3.78 -3.08 12.71
N LEU A 8 -3.70 -1.75 12.55
CA LEU A 8 -4.60 -0.79 13.21
C LEU A 8 -5.85 -0.47 12.38
N THR A 9 -5.80 -0.84 11.11
CA THR A 9 -6.87 -0.74 10.10
C THR A 9 -6.68 -1.89 9.12
N PRO A 10 -7.68 -2.24 8.29
CA PRO A 10 -7.51 -3.29 7.28
C PRO A 10 -6.31 -2.99 6.35
N VAL A 11 -5.52 -4.02 6.04
CA VAL A 11 -4.32 -3.89 5.20
C VAL A 11 -4.48 -4.72 3.95
N HIS A 12 -4.44 -4.07 2.79
CA HIS A 12 -4.40 -4.76 1.50
C HIS A 12 -3.09 -4.45 0.80
N ILE A 13 -2.29 -5.47 0.50
CA ILE A 13 -1.09 -5.35 -0.33
C ILE A 13 -1.36 -6.17 -1.57
N HIS A 14 -1.53 -5.52 -2.71
CA HIS A 14 -2.01 -6.22 -3.90
C HIS A 14 -0.99 -7.27 -4.37
N SER A 15 -1.44 -8.52 -4.55
CA SER A 15 -0.60 -9.62 -5.03
C SER A 15 -0.47 -9.67 -6.55
N GLY A 16 -1.31 -8.95 -7.29
CA GLY A 16 -1.49 -9.13 -8.73
C GLY A 16 -2.49 -10.23 -9.09
N GLU A 17 -2.92 -11.05 -8.11
CA GLU A 17 -3.95 -12.06 -8.29
C GLU A 17 -5.35 -11.48 -8.09
N VAL A 18 -6.30 -12.06 -8.81
CA VAL A 18 -7.71 -11.71 -8.77
C VAL A 18 -8.53 -12.99 -8.72
N LEU A 19 -9.36 -13.13 -7.68
CA LEU A 19 -10.34 -14.21 -7.60
C LEU A 19 -11.54 -13.87 -8.49
N ARG A 20 -11.88 -14.81 -9.37
CA ARG A 20 -13.06 -14.77 -10.23
C ARG A 20 -14.28 -15.25 -9.48
N SER A 21 -15.47 -14.95 -10.01
CA SER A 21 -16.74 -15.33 -9.41
C SER A 21 -16.89 -16.84 -9.17
N MET A 22 -16.25 -17.68 -9.99
CA MET A 22 -16.27 -19.14 -9.86
C MET A 22 -15.39 -19.68 -8.73
N GLU A 23 -14.47 -18.88 -8.20
CA GLU A 23 -13.50 -19.30 -7.19
C GLU A 23 -13.99 -19.03 -5.76
N TYR A 24 -15.20 -18.49 -5.61
CA TYR A 24 -15.78 -18.25 -4.29
C TYR A 24 -17.31 -18.36 -4.28
N MET A 25 -17.85 -18.58 -3.09
CA MET A 25 -19.28 -18.50 -2.83
C MET A 25 -19.57 -17.73 -1.55
N VAL A 26 -20.74 -17.11 -1.47
CA VAL A 26 -21.23 -16.47 -0.25
C VAL A 26 -22.16 -17.43 0.48
N LYS A 27 -21.83 -17.75 1.73
CA LYS A 27 -22.64 -18.63 2.59
C LYS A 27 -22.62 -18.09 4.02
N ASP A 28 -23.79 -17.97 4.64
CA ASP A 28 -23.97 -17.55 6.04
C ASP A 28 -23.25 -16.23 6.41
N GLY A 29 -23.19 -15.28 5.47
CA GLY A 29 -22.53 -13.99 5.67
C GLY A 29 -21.00 -14.03 5.54
N GLU A 30 -20.44 -15.13 5.07
CA GLU A 30 -19.01 -15.33 4.84
C GLU A 30 -18.72 -15.65 3.37
N VAL A 31 -17.47 -15.45 2.97
CA VAL A 31 -16.97 -15.81 1.63
C VAL A 31 -16.09 -17.04 1.76
N LEU A 32 -16.52 -18.15 1.19
CA LEU A 32 -15.71 -19.36 1.06
C LEU A 32 -14.95 -19.29 -0.25
N ILE A 33 -13.62 -19.37 -0.19
CA ILE A 33 -12.74 -19.28 -1.35
C ILE A 33 -12.13 -20.65 -1.62
N PHE A 34 -12.10 -21.04 -2.88
CA PHE A 34 -11.70 -22.36 -3.36
C PHE A 34 -10.45 -22.27 -4.22
N ASP A 35 -9.79 -23.41 -4.38
CA ASP A 35 -8.76 -23.57 -5.40
C ASP A 35 -9.43 -23.78 -6.77
N GLU A 36 -8.97 -23.09 -7.80
CA GLU A 36 -9.55 -23.13 -9.15
C GLU A 36 -9.59 -24.56 -9.70
N MET A 37 -8.54 -25.35 -9.50
CA MET A 37 -8.48 -26.72 -10.01
C MET A 37 -9.44 -27.64 -9.25
N ASP A 38 -9.66 -27.40 -7.96
CA ASP A 38 -10.68 -28.12 -7.19
C ASP A 38 -12.09 -27.81 -7.69
N VAL A 39 -12.37 -26.55 -8.07
CA VAL A 39 -13.64 -26.17 -8.71
C VAL A 39 -13.80 -26.85 -10.07
N ILE A 40 -12.80 -26.80 -10.93
CA ILE A 40 -12.84 -27.42 -12.27
C ILE A 40 -13.12 -28.92 -12.17
N ARG A 41 -12.43 -29.62 -11.26
CA ARG A 41 -12.63 -31.08 -11.03
C ARG A 41 -14.01 -31.43 -10.49
N SER A 42 -14.73 -30.47 -9.92
CA SER A 42 -16.08 -30.66 -9.38
C SER A 42 -17.19 -30.42 -10.40
N ILE A 43 -16.86 -29.99 -11.62
CA ILE A 43 -17.82 -29.91 -12.73
C ILE A 43 -18.25 -31.32 -13.10
N LYS A 44 -19.57 -31.57 -13.17
CA LYS A 44 -20.08 -32.88 -13.58
C LYS A 44 -19.74 -33.13 -15.05
N GLU A 45 -19.29 -34.34 -15.37
CA GLU A 45 -18.79 -34.70 -16.71
C GLU A 45 -19.76 -34.32 -17.85
N LYS A 46 -21.07 -34.53 -17.65
CA LYS A 46 -22.11 -34.18 -18.62
C LYS A 46 -22.28 -32.67 -18.89
N GLU A 47 -21.72 -31.82 -18.03
CA GLU A 47 -21.84 -30.36 -18.07
C GLU A 47 -20.55 -29.67 -18.53
N LEU A 48 -19.50 -30.42 -18.89
CA LEU A 48 -18.23 -29.84 -19.33
C LEU A 48 -18.36 -28.95 -20.57
N LEU A 49 -19.36 -29.22 -21.42
CA LEU A 49 -19.68 -28.43 -22.62
C LEU A 49 -20.87 -27.48 -22.41
N ASN A 50 -21.24 -27.21 -21.16
CA ASN A 50 -22.33 -26.29 -20.84
C ASN A 50 -21.96 -24.86 -21.29
N ALA A 51 -22.73 -24.29 -22.22
CA ALA A 51 -22.42 -23.00 -22.82
C ALA A 51 -22.36 -21.85 -21.80
N GLU A 52 -23.26 -21.82 -20.81
CA GLU A 52 -23.27 -20.80 -19.76
C GLU A 52 -22.01 -20.88 -18.89
N LEU A 53 -21.59 -22.09 -18.54
CA LEU A 53 -20.34 -22.33 -17.81
C LEU A 53 -19.13 -21.86 -18.63
N LEU A 54 -19.03 -22.27 -19.90
CA LEU A 54 -17.92 -21.87 -20.79
C LEU A 54 -17.87 -20.36 -21.00
N ASP A 55 -19.02 -19.70 -21.14
CA ASP A 55 -19.12 -18.24 -21.26
C ASP A 55 -18.65 -17.50 -20.01
N SER A 56 -18.79 -18.12 -18.82
CA SER A 56 -18.29 -17.57 -17.56
C SER A 56 -16.76 -17.65 -17.43
N TYR A 57 -16.12 -18.65 -18.06
CA TYR A 57 -14.66 -18.75 -18.16
C TYR A 57 -14.10 -17.95 -19.35
N SER A 58 -14.93 -17.61 -20.33
CA SER A 58 -14.52 -16.85 -21.51
C SER A 58 -14.19 -15.39 -21.17
N LEU A 59 -12.95 -14.99 -21.41
CA LEU A 59 -12.43 -13.64 -21.18
C LEU A 59 -13.07 -12.54 -22.05
N THR A 60 -13.99 -12.91 -22.95
CA THR A 60 -14.57 -12.02 -23.98
C THR A 60 -15.95 -11.46 -23.60
N SER A 61 -16.63 -12.03 -22.61
CA SER A 61 -18.01 -11.70 -22.26
C SER A 61 -18.07 -10.53 -21.26
N LYS A 62 -18.16 -9.28 -21.77
CA LYS A 62 -18.30 -8.06 -20.94
C LYS A 62 -19.69 -7.84 -20.33
N ARG A 63 -20.64 -8.78 -20.46
CA ARG A 63 -21.98 -8.63 -19.86
C ARG A 63 -21.95 -9.17 -18.44
N SER A 64 -22.24 -8.31 -17.47
CA SER A 64 -22.31 -8.64 -16.03
C SER A 64 -23.24 -9.82 -15.71
N ASP A 65 -24.23 -10.08 -16.56
CA ASP A 65 -25.27 -11.09 -16.34
C ASP A 65 -24.75 -12.54 -16.45
N TYR A 66 -23.60 -12.75 -17.10
CA TYR A 66 -22.94 -14.06 -17.26
C TYR A 66 -21.93 -14.38 -16.14
N HIS A 67 -21.50 -13.36 -15.39
CA HIS A 67 -20.58 -13.56 -14.27
C HIS A 67 -21.40 -13.97 -13.05
N ARG A 68 -21.63 -15.28 -12.92
CA ARG A 68 -22.32 -15.88 -11.76
C ARG A 68 -21.30 -16.45 -10.79
N ASN A 69 -21.63 -16.39 -9.50
CA ASN A 69 -20.77 -16.95 -8.47
C ASN A 69 -20.92 -18.48 -8.41
N LEU A 70 -19.97 -19.15 -7.76
CA LEU A 70 -19.95 -20.61 -7.67
C LEU A 70 -21.26 -21.20 -7.11
N ASP A 71 -21.93 -20.51 -6.18
CA ASP A 71 -23.20 -20.98 -5.60
C ASP A 71 -24.32 -21.12 -6.62
N TYR A 72 -24.33 -20.31 -7.68
CA TYR A 72 -25.30 -20.42 -8.77
C TYR A 72 -25.16 -21.75 -9.50
N TYR A 73 -23.93 -22.12 -9.88
CA TYR A 73 -23.66 -23.35 -10.61
C TYR A 73 -23.85 -24.61 -9.76
N ILE A 74 -23.60 -24.52 -8.45
CA ILE A 74 -23.96 -25.58 -7.49
C ILE A 74 -25.48 -25.76 -7.44
N LYS A 75 -26.26 -24.66 -7.30
CA LYS A 75 -27.73 -24.71 -7.26
C LYS A 75 -28.35 -25.25 -8.56
N LYS A 76 -27.73 -24.94 -9.70
CA LYS A 76 -28.09 -25.49 -11.02
C LYS A 76 -27.74 -26.98 -11.17
N GLY A 77 -26.97 -27.54 -10.25
CA GLY A 77 -26.51 -28.92 -10.31
C GLY A 77 -25.44 -29.15 -11.37
N ILE A 78 -24.80 -28.08 -11.88
CA ILE A 78 -23.67 -28.14 -12.83
C ILE A 78 -22.39 -28.56 -12.11
N ILE A 79 -22.19 -28.02 -10.91
CA ILE A 79 -21.07 -28.33 -10.03
C ILE A 79 -21.56 -29.22 -8.88
N ASP A 80 -20.75 -30.22 -8.53
CA ASP A 80 -21.00 -31.11 -7.40
C ASP A 80 -20.92 -30.35 -6.06
N SER A 81 -21.99 -30.45 -5.25
CA SER A 81 -22.10 -29.75 -3.97
C SER A 81 -21.07 -30.17 -2.92
N SER A 82 -20.40 -31.32 -3.09
CA SER A 82 -19.31 -31.76 -2.20
C SER A 82 -18.12 -30.78 -2.17
N ILE A 83 -17.96 -29.95 -3.22
CA ILE A 83 -16.93 -28.89 -3.26
C ILE A 83 -17.04 -27.92 -2.10
N VAL A 84 -18.25 -27.69 -1.57
CA VAL A 84 -18.51 -26.74 -0.47
C VAL A 84 -17.67 -27.06 0.77
N ASN A 85 -17.35 -28.33 1.01
CA ASN A 85 -16.55 -28.76 2.16
C ASN A 85 -15.03 -28.69 1.91
N ARG A 86 -14.59 -28.25 0.72
CA ARG A 86 -13.19 -28.21 0.29
C ARG A 86 -12.62 -26.80 0.13
N TYR A 87 -13.31 -25.79 0.67
CA TYR A 87 -12.82 -24.41 0.68
C TYR A 87 -11.43 -24.33 1.33
N LYS A 88 -10.56 -23.46 0.82
CA LYS A 88 -9.21 -23.25 1.36
C LYS A 88 -9.16 -22.09 2.34
N VAL A 89 -10.00 -21.08 2.13
CA VAL A 89 -10.03 -19.87 2.94
C VAL A 89 -11.46 -19.49 3.24
N LYS A 90 -11.68 -19.08 4.48
CA LYS A 90 -12.92 -18.48 4.95
C LYS A 90 -12.67 -17.01 5.23
N ALA A 91 -13.38 -16.13 4.56
CA ALA A 91 -13.23 -14.68 4.72
C ALA A 91 -14.51 -14.04 5.26
N ILE A 92 -14.35 -13.02 6.10
CA ILE A 92 -15.47 -12.23 6.62
C ILE A 92 -16.00 -11.36 5.47
N ASN A 93 -17.30 -11.45 5.17
CA ASN A 93 -17.89 -10.60 4.13
C ASN A 93 -18.30 -9.23 4.72
N LYS A 94 -17.71 -8.15 4.18
CA LYS A 94 -18.13 -6.77 4.44
C LYS A 94 -18.43 -6.01 3.14
N ALA A 95 -18.44 -6.69 1.99
CA ALA A 95 -18.90 -6.15 0.72
C ALA A 95 -20.43 -6.23 0.64
N GLU A 96 -21.05 -5.29 -0.09
CA GLU A 96 -22.52 -5.22 -0.16
C GLU A 96 -23.09 -6.29 -1.09
N ASN A 97 -22.48 -6.46 -2.27
CA ASN A 97 -22.89 -7.46 -3.25
C ASN A 97 -21.66 -7.99 -3.98
N LEU A 98 -21.48 -9.31 -3.94
CA LEU A 98 -20.37 -10.00 -4.60
C LEU A 98 -20.79 -10.74 -5.88
N ASN A 99 -22.06 -10.69 -6.29
CA ASN A 99 -22.49 -11.42 -7.48
C ASN A 99 -21.76 -10.91 -8.74
N GLY A 100 -20.99 -11.79 -9.37
CA GLY A 100 -20.25 -11.49 -10.59
C GLY A 100 -19.06 -10.56 -10.42
N LYS A 101 -18.59 -10.35 -9.18
CA LYS A 101 -17.45 -9.48 -8.91
C LYS A 101 -16.13 -10.23 -8.90
N GLU A 102 -15.10 -9.53 -9.33
CA GLU A 102 -13.71 -9.91 -9.09
C GLU A 102 -13.27 -9.44 -7.71
N ILE A 103 -12.55 -10.29 -6.97
CA ILE A 103 -11.97 -9.94 -5.66
C ILE A 103 -10.45 -9.87 -5.82
N TYR A 104 -9.89 -8.68 -5.68
CA TYR A 104 -8.45 -8.45 -5.79
C TYR A 104 -7.77 -8.93 -4.52
N ARG A 105 -6.83 -9.87 -4.65
CA ARG A 105 -6.22 -10.54 -3.50
C ARG A 105 -5.14 -9.70 -2.84
N THR A 106 -4.96 -9.94 -1.54
CA THR A 106 -3.79 -9.46 -0.81
C THR A 106 -2.64 -10.47 -0.90
N MET A 107 -1.43 -10.05 -0.57
CA MET A 107 -0.25 -10.91 -0.53
C MET A 107 -0.49 -12.14 0.36
N ARG A 108 -0.24 -13.31 -0.22
CA ARG A 108 -0.41 -14.61 0.41
C ARG A 108 0.67 -15.58 -0.08
N ASN A 109 1.10 -16.47 0.79
CA ASN A 109 1.95 -17.61 0.48
C ASN A 109 1.30 -18.90 1.05
N ILE A 110 2.04 -20.01 1.09
CA ILE A 110 1.51 -21.28 1.60
C ILE A 110 1.18 -21.26 3.10
N GLN A 111 1.81 -20.37 3.88
CA GLN A 111 1.58 -20.21 5.33
C GLN A 111 0.40 -19.29 5.63
N GLY A 112 0.01 -18.43 4.68
CA GLY A 112 -1.12 -17.53 4.84
C GLY A 112 -0.82 -16.14 4.29
N THR A 113 -1.45 -15.11 4.85
CA THR A 113 -1.19 -13.73 4.44
C THR A 113 0.14 -13.26 5.00
N TYR A 114 0.82 -12.38 4.28
CA TYR A 114 2.12 -11.87 4.71
C TYR A 114 2.33 -10.42 4.26
N ILE A 115 3.23 -9.71 4.94
CA ILE A 115 3.71 -8.40 4.51
C ILE A 115 5.09 -8.59 3.86
N PRO A 116 5.24 -8.22 2.58
CA PRO A 116 6.55 -8.29 1.93
C PRO A 116 7.56 -7.37 2.63
N GLY A 117 8.79 -7.84 2.83
CA GLY A 117 9.90 -7.05 3.37
C GLY A 117 10.22 -5.84 2.52
N SER A 118 9.98 -5.92 1.20
CA SER A 118 10.04 -4.79 0.27
C SER A 118 9.02 -3.69 0.59
N SER A 119 7.84 -4.05 1.08
CA SER A 119 6.81 -3.08 1.50
C SER A 119 7.19 -2.37 2.79
N ILE A 120 7.76 -3.09 3.75
CA ILE A 120 8.27 -2.52 5.02
C ILE A 120 9.47 -1.61 4.73
N LYS A 121 10.45 -2.13 4.01
CA LYS A 121 11.66 -1.41 3.59
C LYS A 121 11.33 -0.16 2.77
N GLY A 122 10.29 -0.21 1.94
CA GLY A 122 9.79 0.95 1.21
C GLY A 122 9.34 2.08 2.12
N VAL A 123 8.60 1.78 3.20
CA VAL A 123 8.18 2.81 4.17
C VAL A 123 9.37 3.39 4.93
N ILE A 124 10.30 2.54 5.38
CA ILE A 124 11.52 2.99 6.07
C ILE A 124 12.32 3.91 5.15
N ARG A 125 12.48 3.54 3.88
CA ARG A 125 13.16 4.36 2.86
C ARG A 125 12.52 5.73 2.73
N THR A 126 11.20 5.79 2.53
CA THR A 126 10.50 7.06 2.38
C THR A 126 10.60 7.92 3.64
N ALA A 127 10.49 7.34 4.83
CA ALA A 127 10.62 8.06 6.10
C ALA A 127 12.02 8.66 6.29
N ILE A 128 13.08 7.90 5.97
CA ILE A 128 14.46 8.39 6.02
C ILE A 128 14.66 9.54 5.02
N LEU A 129 14.23 9.38 3.77
CA LEU A 129 14.37 10.42 2.75
C LEU A 129 13.57 11.67 3.12
N TYR A 130 12.39 11.50 3.71
CA TYR A 130 11.57 12.58 4.23
C TYR A 130 12.30 13.40 5.29
N ASP A 131 12.80 12.75 6.35
CA ASP A 131 13.51 13.43 7.43
C ASP A 131 14.81 14.09 6.94
N TYR A 132 15.54 13.41 6.04
CA TYR A 132 16.73 13.96 5.40
C TYR A 132 16.44 15.28 4.66
N LEU A 133 15.35 15.32 3.89
CA LEU A 133 14.96 16.53 3.17
C LEU A 133 14.54 17.67 4.11
N LEU A 134 13.82 17.37 5.18
CA LEU A 134 13.47 18.38 6.18
C LEU A 134 14.72 19.04 6.77
N LYS A 135 15.78 18.26 7.03
CA LYS A 135 17.06 18.78 7.55
C LYS A 135 17.87 19.56 6.53
N LYS A 136 17.80 19.22 5.23
CA LYS A 136 18.49 19.98 4.16
C LYS A 136 17.77 21.28 3.80
N GLY A 137 16.45 21.34 4.00
CA GLY A 137 15.64 22.52 3.76
C GLY A 137 15.22 22.72 2.29
N ILE A 138 14.47 23.80 2.05
CA ILE A 138 13.79 24.03 0.76
C ILE A 138 14.74 24.28 -0.41
N ASP A 139 15.90 24.90 -0.18
CA ASP A 139 16.81 25.25 -1.27
C ASP A 139 17.46 24.03 -1.91
N TYR A 140 17.79 23.01 -1.11
CA TYR A 140 18.23 21.71 -1.61
C TYR A 140 17.15 21.02 -2.47
N ILE A 141 15.88 21.11 -2.06
CA ILE A 141 14.75 20.57 -2.84
C ILE A 141 14.60 21.33 -4.16
N LYS A 142 14.72 22.66 -4.15
CA LYS A 142 14.67 23.48 -5.37
C LYS A 142 15.79 23.10 -6.35
N GLU A 143 17.01 22.87 -5.84
CA GLU A 143 18.14 22.37 -6.63
C GLU A 143 17.81 21.01 -7.25
N ALA A 144 17.31 20.06 -6.44
CA ALA A 144 16.90 18.75 -6.92
C ALA A 144 15.85 18.84 -8.03
N VAL A 145 14.80 19.64 -7.84
CA VAL A 145 13.73 19.85 -8.84
C VAL A 145 14.28 20.47 -10.12
N ASN A 146 15.19 21.45 -10.02
CA ASN A 146 15.84 22.05 -11.19
C ASN A 146 16.71 21.03 -11.94
N TYR A 147 17.46 20.20 -11.21
CA TYR A 147 18.22 19.10 -11.81
C TYR A 147 17.30 18.14 -12.60
N LEU A 148 16.16 17.73 -12.03
CA LEU A 148 15.19 16.85 -12.69
C LEU A 148 14.59 17.50 -13.95
N LYS A 149 14.30 18.82 -13.90
CA LYS A 149 13.79 19.58 -15.05
C LYS A 149 14.80 19.64 -16.20
N ASN A 150 16.08 19.80 -15.89
CA ASN A 150 17.14 19.83 -16.90
C ASN A 150 17.46 18.43 -17.46
N ASN A 151 17.09 17.37 -16.73
CA ASN A 151 17.38 15.99 -17.08
C ASN A 151 16.13 15.14 -17.34
N GLN A 152 15.05 15.74 -17.88
CA GLN A 152 13.76 15.06 -18.09
C GLN A 152 13.85 13.76 -18.89
N ARG A 153 14.80 13.66 -19.82
CA ARG A 153 15.05 12.45 -20.63
C ARG A 153 15.43 11.23 -19.79
N LEU A 154 16.01 11.44 -18.61
CA LEU A 154 16.45 10.36 -17.72
C LEU A 154 15.30 9.77 -16.88
N LYS A 155 14.09 10.36 -16.91
CA LYS A 155 12.91 9.92 -16.15
C LYS A 155 13.19 9.67 -14.65
N LEU A 156 14.03 10.51 -14.05
CA LEU A 156 14.40 10.43 -12.64
C LEU A 156 13.30 10.97 -11.73
N TYR A 157 13.28 10.45 -10.49
CA TYR A 157 12.50 10.99 -9.38
C TYR A 157 13.42 11.72 -8.39
N ILE A 158 12.82 12.50 -7.48
CA ILE A 158 13.58 13.22 -6.44
C ILE A 158 14.36 12.27 -5.53
N ASP A 159 13.82 11.09 -5.24
CA ASP A 159 14.51 10.03 -4.50
C ASP A 159 15.80 9.57 -5.21
N ASP A 160 15.77 9.48 -6.54
CA ASP A 160 16.98 9.16 -7.33
C ASP A 160 18.03 10.26 -7.18
N TYR A 161 17.60 11.53 -7.20
CA TYR A 161 18.51 12.66 -6.97
C TYR A 161 19.18 12.56 -5.60
N ILE A 162 18.40 12.33 -4.55
CA ILE A 162 18.91 12.25 -3.18
C ILE A 162 19.92 11.10 -3.03
N ILE A 163 19.64 9.95 -3.65
CA ILE A 163 20.43 8.74 -3.45
C ILE A 163 21.67 8.72 -4.33
N TYR A 164 21.54 9.08 -5.61
CA TYR A 164 22.60 8.89 -6.59
C TYR A 164 23.27 10.20 -7.03
N PHE A 165 22.60 11.34 -6.82
CA PHE A 165 23.03 12.59 -7.44
C PHE A 165 23.36 13.76 -6.50
N THR A 166 23.10 13.64 -5.19
CA THR A 166 23.42 14.66 -4.16
C THR A 166 24.86 15.17 -4.25
N ASN A 167 25.81 14.31 -4.54
CA ASN A 167 27.25 14.64 -4.55
C ASN A 167 27.83 14.80 -5.96
N THR A 168 27.01 14.87 -7.03
CA THR A 168 27.60 14.98 -8.38
C THR A 168 27.99 16.41 -8.72
N LYS A 169 29.26 16.59 -9.06
CA LYS A 169 29.74 17.77 -9.80
C LYS A 169 29.66 17.59 -11.32
N ASN A 170 29.24 16.41 -11.79
CA ASN A 170 29.36 16.00 -13.19
C ASN A 170 28.01 15.50 -13.73
N ASN A 171 27.42 16.25 -14.64
CA ASN A 171 26.07 16.05 -15.17
C ASN A 171 25.89 14.77 -16.02
N ASN A 172 26.98 14.06 -16.34
CA ASN A 172 26.96 12.85 -17.17
C ASN A 172 26.88 11.53 -16.37
N ARG A 173 26.65 11.58 -15.06
CA ARG A 173 26.55 10.36 -14.24
C ARG A 173 25.25 9.60 -14.54
N LYS A 174 25.34 8.27 -14.64
CA LYS A 174 24.17 7.38 -14.70
C LYS A 174 23.86 6.85 -13.29
N LYS A 175 22.60 6.52 -13.04
CA LYS A 175 22.15 5.86 -11.82
C LYS A 175 22.96 4.58 -11.59
N ASN A 176 23.66 4.48 -10.46
CA ASN A 176 24.43 3.31 -10.07
C ASN A 176 23.79 2.66 -8.83
N ILE A 177 23.19 1.48 -9.02
CA ILE A 177 22.50 0.75 -7.94
C ILE A 177 23.47 0.39 -6.80
N GLN A 178 24.76 0.21 -7.08
CA GLN A 178 25.75 -0.07 -6.04
C GLN A 178 25.94 1.12 -5.08
N ALA A 179 25.53 2.32 -5.47
CA ALA A 179 25.58 3.50 -4.61
C ALA A 179 24.32 3.66 -3.72
N ASP A 180 23.35 2.74 -3.78
CA ASP A 180 22.15 2.82 -2.94
C ASP A 180 22.47 2.42 -1.48
N PRO A 181 22.30 3.31 -0.48
CA PRO A 181 22.60 3.00 0.91
C PRO A 181 21.64 1.98 1.52
N PHE A 182 20.40 1.91 1.01
CA PHE A 182 19.40 0.98 1.53
C PHE A 182 19.72 -0.47 1.19
N LYS A 183 20.75 -0.77 0.36
CA LYS A 183 21.24 -2.14 0.17
C LYS A 183 21.75 -2.77 1.48
N PHE A 184 22.17 -1.94 2.43
CA PHE A 184 22.67 -2.38 3.73
C PHE A 184 21.57 -2.64 4.75
N LEU A 185 20.32 -2.26 4.46
CA LEU A 185 19.14 -2.58 5.29
C LEU A 185 18.42 -3.79 4.70
N ILE A 186 18.42 -4.91 5.41
CA ILE A 186 17.75 -6.15 5.03
C ILE A 186 16.48 -6.30 5.88
N VAL A 187 15.36 -6.48 5.20
CA VAL A 187 14.04 -6.72 5.81
C VAL A 187 13.44 -7.91 5.08
N ARG A 188 13.10 -8.96 5.83
CA ARG A 188 12.50 -10.18 5.28
C ARG A 188 10.99 -10.02 5.13
N ASP A 189 10.39 -10.89 4.32
CA ASP A 189 8.95 -11.07 4.29
C ASP A 189 8.49 -11.64 5.65
N VAL A 190 7.34 -11.19 6.14
CA VAL A 190 6.83 -11.57 7.48
C VAL A 190 5.39 -12.03 7.41
N ASN A 191 5.11 -13.21 7.95
CA ASN A 191 3.77 -13.80 7.93
C ASN A 191 2.86 -13.18 8.98
N MET A 192 1.56 -13.09 8.67
CA MET A 192 0.53 -12.79 9.65
C MET A 192 0.26 -14.02 10.53
N THR A 193 -0.13 -13.79 11.78
CA THR A 193 -0.34 -14.86 12.75
C THR A 193 -1.78 -15.39 12.70
N GLU A 194 -2.77 -14.51 12.70
CA GLU A 194 -4.18 -14.93 12.71
C GLU A 194 -4.64 -15.35 11.31
N ASN A 195 -4.06 -14.77 10.26
CA ASN A 195 -4.37 -15.05 8.86
C ASN A 195 -5.85 -14.83 8.48
N GLU A 196 -6.55 -14.01 9.28
CA GLU A 196 -7.93 -13.65 9.03
C GLU A 196 -8.02 -12.59 7.93
N VAL A 197 -8.84 -12.87 6.93
CA VAL A 197 -9.08 -11.95 5.81
C VAL A 197 -10.52 -11.48 5.76
N VAL A 198 -10.70 -10.26 5.29
CA VAL A 198 -12.00 -9.59 5.16
C VAL A 198 -12.15 -9.08 3.73
N ILE A 199 -13.33 -9.32 3.15
CA ILE A 199 -13.68 -8.83 1.82
C ILE A 199 -14.40 -7.49 1.94
N TYR A 200 -13.89 -6.46 1.29
CA TYR A 200 -14.45 -5.11 1.31
C TYR A 200 -14.71 -4.59 -0.11
N ASP A 201 -15.74 -3.78 -0.27
CA ASP A 201 -15.86 -2.87 -1.40
C ASP A 201 -15.05 -1.60 -1.12
N GLU A 202 -14.19 -1.22 -2.06
CA GLU A 202 -13.47 0.05 -2.00
C GLU A 202 -14.34 1.22 -2.44
N THR A 203 -14.10 2.36 -1.81
CA THR A 203 -14.66 3.64 -2.21
C THR A 203 -13.53 4.66 -2.37
N ILE A 204 -13.48 5.31 -3.53
CA ILE A 204 -12.54 6.39 -3.81
C ILE A 204 -13.27 7.72 -3.61
N PHE A 205 -12.83 8.49 -2.62
CA PHE A 205 -13.29 9.85 -2.40
C PHE A 205 -12.46 10.82 -3.24
N ASP A 206 -13.12 11.58 -4.12
CA ASP A 206 -12.52 12.58 -5.01
C ASP A 206 -13.17 13.96 -4.79
N VAL A 207 -12.85 14.61 -3.66
CA VAL A 207 -13.31 15.94 -3.17
C VAL A 207 -14.84 16.16 -3.21
N ASN A 208 -15.42 16.15 -4.41
CA ASN A 208 -16.83 16.36 -4.70
C ASN A 208 -17.58 15.09 -5.16
N LYS A 209 -16.88 14.00 -5.50
CA LYS A 209 -17.52 12.78 -6.00
C LYS A 209 -16.96 11.52 -5.34
N PHE A 210 -17.77 10.47 -5.38
CA PHE A 210 -17.38 9.14 -4.97
C PHE A 210 -17.35 8.23 -6.17
N ILE A 211 -16.29 7.45 -6.28
CA ILE A 211 -16.11 6.45 -7.33
C ILE A 211 -16.09 5.10 -6.63
N THR A 212 -16.93 4.18 -7.08
CA THR A 212 -16.87 2.79 -6.64
C THR A 212 -15.52 2.22 -7.07
N GLY A 213 -14.75 1.71 -6.11
CA GLY A 213 -13.49 1.05 -6.36
C GLY A 213 -13.67 -0.45 -6.64
N ASN A 214 -12.60 -1.21 -6.46
CA ASN A 214 -12.63 -2.65 -6.62
C ASN A 214 -13.17 -3.32 -5.35
N THR A 215 -13.57 -4.59 -5.45
CA THR A 215 -13.69 -5.44 -4.27
C THR A 215 -12.32 -6.03 -3.94
N ILE A 216 -11.89 -5.93 -2.69
CA ILE A 216 -10.56 -6.34 -2.25
C ILE A 216 -10.63 -7.31 -1.08
N GLU A 217 -9.67 -8.23 -1.02
CA GLU A 217 -9.33 -9.01 0.17
C GLU A 217 -8.33 -8.19 1.01
N ALA A 218 -8.56 -8.03 2.30
CA ALA A 218 -7.64 -7.33 3.20
C ALA A 218 -7.37 -8.14 4.46
N ILE A 219 -6.15 -8.05 4.99
CA ILE A 219 -5.77 -8.51 6.32
C ILE A 219 -6.65 -7.76 7.34
N LYS A 220 -7.22 -8.49 8.29
CA LYS A 220 -8.14 -7.97 9.30
C LYS A 220 -7.44 -6.97 10.23
N GLU A 221 -8.18 -5.94 10.65
CA GLU A 221 -7.74 -5.06 11.74
C GLU A 221 -7.62 -5.87 13.04
N GLY A 222 -6.48 -5.74 13.72
CA GLY A 222 -6.17 -6.49 14.94
C GLY A 222 -5.11 -7.59 14.75
N ASP A 223 -5.01 -8.17 13.55
CA ASP A 223 -4.02 -9.20 13.23
C ASP A 223 -2.59 -8.64 13.34
N TYR A 224 -1.62 -9.52 13.63
CA TYR A 224 -0.23 -9.16 13.86
C TYR A 224 0.73 -10.17 13.23
N THR A 225 1.91 -9.69 12.84
CA THR A 225 2.93 -10.53 12.23
C THR A 225 3.65 -11.40 13.25
N GLU A 226 4.30 -12.45 12.77
CA GLU A 226 5.41 -13.07 13.49
C GLU A 226 6.53 -12.04 13.78
N ASP A 227 7.43 -12.41 14.69
CA ASP A 227 8.56 -11.58 15.07
C ASP A 227 9.62 -11.53 13.97
N PHE A 228 10.19 -10.35 13.76
CA PHE A 228 11.26 -10.15 12.79
C PHE A 228 12.26 -9.09 13.26
N GLU A 229 13.41 -9.03 12.59
CA GLU A 229 14.50 -8.10 12.91
C GLU A 229 14.88 -7.28 11.66
N PHE A 230 15.35 -6.05 11.90
CA PHE A 230 16.05 -5.29 10.88
C PHE A 230 17.51 -5.69 10.90
N GLU A 231 18.00 -6.26 9.80
CA GLU A 231 19.41 -6.59 9.66
C GLU A 231 20.13 -5.44 8.94
N ILE A 232 21.10 -4.82 9.61
CA ILE A 232 21.88 -3.70 9.07
C ILE A 232 23.32 -4.16 8.87
N VAL A 233 23.71 -4.36 7.61
CA VAL A 233 25.04 -4.87 7.23
C VAL A 233 25.86 -3.71 6.68
N SER A 234 26.43 -2.88 7.54
CA SER A 234 27.24 -1.72 7.13
C SER A 234 28.67 -1.80 7.64
N ASP A 235 29.65 -1.60 6.75
CA ASP A 235 31.08 -1.61 7.03
C ASP A 235 31.67 -0.23 6.68
N LYS A 236 31.98 0.56 7.72
CA LYS A 236 32.36 1.98 7.59
C LYS A 236 33.57 2.21 6.68
N ASP A 237 34.54 1.29 6.67
CA ASP A 237 35.75 1.43 5.85
C ASP A 237 35.46 1.27 4.36
N LYS A 238 34.49 0.40 4.02
CA LYS A 238 34.01 0.24 2.64
C LYS A 238 33.19 1.44 2.16
N LEU A 239 32.46 2.14 3.05
CA LEU A 239 31.64 3.30 2.69
C LEU A 239 32.47 4.49 2.18
N ASN A 240 33.58 4.79 2.85
CA ASN A 240 34.50 5.86 2.43
C ASN A 240 35.09 5.59 1.05
N THR A 241 35.42 4.32 0.77
CA THR A 241 35.89 3.88 -0.53
C THR A 241 34.79 4.00 -1.60
N LEU A 242 33.56 3.59 -1.29
CA LEU A 242 32.42 3.74 -2.20
C LEU A 242 32.11 5.22 -2.53
N ASN A 243 32.22 6.13 -1.56
CA ASN A 243 32.03 7.56 -1.81
C ASN A 243 33.02 8.07 -2.86
N LYS A 244 34.31 7.76 -2.69
CA LYS A 244 35.37 8.16 -3.63
C LYS A 244 35.18 7.59 -5.04
N ILE A 245 34.77 6.33 -5.16
CA ILE A 245 34.69 5.64 -6.46
C ILE A 245 33.38 5.96 -7.19
N ILE A 246 32.24 5.89 -6.51
CA ILE A 246 30.92 5.92 -7.15
C ILE A 246 30.01 7.08 -6.70
N GLY A 247 30.48 7.97 -5.81
CA GLY A 247 29.70 9.14 -5.36
C GLY A 247 28.58 8.80 -4.38
N TYR A 248 28.83 7.79 -3.54
CA TYR A 248 27.92 7.30 -2.50
C TYR A 248 27.49 8.42 -1.52
N ASN A 249 26.20 8.50 -1.21
CA ASN A 249 25.66 9.49 -0.26
C ASN A 249 25.84 9.03 1.19
N THR A 250 26.98 9.38 1.77
CA THR A 250 27.33 9.01 3.16
C THR A 250 26.45 9.66 4.24
N ASP A 251 25.69 10.72 3.92
CA ASP A 251 24.78 11.32 4.90
C ASP A 251 23.62 10.38 5.25
N LEU A 252 23.21 9.51 4.33
CA LEU A 252 22.13 8.56 4.55
C LEU A 252 22.55 7.39 5.45
N ASP A 253 23.84 7.11 5.59
CA ASP A 253 24.34 6.05 6.50
C ASP A 253 24.03 6.35 7.97
N LYS A 254 23.96 7.65 8.32
CA LYS A 254 23.63 8.10 9.68
C LYS A 254 22.23 7.63 10.11
N TYR A 255 21.39 7.24 9.16
CA TYR A 255 20.06 6.68 9.40
C TYR A 255 20.03 5.16 9.43
N LEU A 256 21.10 4.47 9.00
CA LEU A 256 21.21 3.02 9.06
C LEU A 256 21.60 2.58 10.47
N ASP A 257 20.77 3.00 11.42
CA ASP A 257 20.81 2.71 12.83
C ASP A 257 19.36 2.53 13.29
N GLU A 258 19.13 1.53 14.13
CA GLU A 258 17.79 1.12 14.53
C GLU A 258 17.01 2.27 15.19
N LYS A 259 17.64 3.02 16.09
CA LYS A 259 17.01 4.16 16.76
C LYS A 259 16.68 5.28 15.77
N LYS A 260 17.57 5.55 14.81
CA LYS A 260 17.35 6.57 13.77
C LYS A 260 16.24 6.19 12.81
N ILE A 261 16.09 4.90 12.48
CA ILE A 261 14.96 4.39 11.70
C ILE A 261 13.64 4.65 12.44
N LEU A 262 13.57 4.30 13.73
CA LEU A 262 12.37 4.51 14.55
C LEU A 262 12.00 6.00 14.67
N GLU A 263 12.97 6.87 14.92
CA GLU A 263 12.78 8.33 14.96
C GLU A 263 12.20 8.86 13.63
N ALA A 264 12.76 8.42 12.49
CA ALA A 264 12.30 8.83 11.17
C ALA A 264 10.88 8.32 10.88
N LEU A 265 10.57 7.07 11.22
CA LEU A 265 9.23 6.49 11.06
C LEU A 265 8.20 7.24 11.90
N TYR A 266 8.50 7.48 13.18
CA TYR A 266 7.64 8.23 14.11
C TYR A 266 7.32 9.62 13.55
N GLN A 267 8.35 10.38 13.16
CA GLN A 267 8.17 11.75 12.67
C GLN A 267 7.37 11.78 11.36
N PHE A 268 7.72 10.91 10.40
CA PHE A 268 7.02 10.82 9.13
C PHE A 268 5.55 10.44 9.32
N SER A 269 5.28 9.48 10.18
CA SER A 269 3.91 9.04 10.47
C SER A 269 3.08 10.13 11.14
N SER A 270 3.64 10.82 12.14
CA SER A 270 2.97 11.94 12.81
C SER A 270 2.57 13.02 11.81
N ASP A 271 3.50 13.40 10.92
CA ASP A 271 3.27 14.44 9.93
C ASP A 271 2.26 14.03 8.84
N ILE A 272 2.24 12.76 8.45
CA ILE A 272 1.21 12.22 7.54
C ILE A 272 -0.17 12.26 8.18
N ILE A 273 -0.29 11.85 9.45
CA ILE A 273 -1.57 11.83 10.16
C ILE A 273 -2.08 13.26 10.33
N ASP A 274 -1.21 14.20 10.70
CA ASP A 274 -1.58 15.61 10.87
C ASP A 274 -2.02 16.27 9.57
N ASP A 275 -1.32 15.99 8.47
CA ASP A 275 -1.69 16.47 7.14
C ASP A 275 -3.05 15.91 6.66
N GLU A 276 -3.36 14.65 6.94
CA GLU A 276 -4.67 14.05 6.63
C GLU A 276 -5.78 14.65 7.52
N ILE A 277 -5.53 14.85 8.82
CA ILE A 277 -6.48 15.52 9.73
C ILE A 277 -6.77 16.95 9.25
N GLU A 278 -5.72 17.73 8.90
CA GLU A 278 -5.89 19.08 8.35
C GLU A 278 -6.76 19.06 7.10
N TYR A 279 -6.49 18.12 6.18
CA TYR A 279 -7.27 17.96 4.96
C TYR A 279 -8.75 17.68 5.26
N PHE A 280 -9.07 16.70 6.11
CA PHE A 280 -10.46 16.34 6.39
C PHE A 280 -11.21 17.39 7.21
N LYS A 281 -10.52 18.20 8.03
CA LYS A 281 -11.12 19.34 8.73
C LYS A 281 -11.60 20.42 7.76
N GLN A 282 -10.95 20.57 6.61
CA GLN A 282 -11.31 21.53 5.57
C GLN A 282 -12.37 21.00 4.59
N GLN A 283 -12.73 19.70 4.66
CA GLN A 283 -13.75 19.12 3.79
C GLN A 283 -15.16 19.26 4.38
N GLU A 284 -16.02 20.02 3.72
CA GLU A 284 -17.45 20.19 4.08
C GLU A 284 -18.38 19.31 3.23
N ASN A 285 -18.02 18.05 2.99
CA ASN A 285 -18.86 17.16 2.19
C ASN A 285 -19.91 16.45 3.06
N ARG A 286 -21.20 16.83 2.93
CA ARG A 286 -22.33 16.25 3.70
C ARG A 286 -22.54 14.75 3.47
N LEU A 287 -22.07 14.20 2.35
CA LEU A 287 -22.21 12.79 1.99
C LEU A 287 -21.03 11.93 2.46
N PHE A 288 -20.02 12.54 3.09
CA PHE A 288 -18.85 11.86 3.64
C PHE A 288 -18.74 12.09 5.14
N ASN A 289 -18.64 11.02 5.92
CA ASN A 289 -18.43 11.16 7.36
C ASN A 289 -16.96 11.46 7.69
N SER A 290 -16.49 12.67 7.37
CA SER A 290 -15.13 13.12 7.66
C SER A 290 -14.81 13.13 9.15
N LYS A 291 -15.82 13.32 10.02
CA LYS A 291 -15.66 13.29 11.48
C LYS A 291 -15.21 11.92 11.98
N GLU A 292 -15.75 10.84 11.42
CA GLU A 292 -15.34 9.48 11.77
C GLU A 292 -13.90 9.19 11.34
N VAL A 293 -13.50 9.66 10.15
CA VAL A 293 -12.12 9.56 9.68
C VAL A 293 -11.17 10.32 10.59
N ILE A 294 -11.49 11.58 10.93
CA ILE A 294 -10.68 12.40 11.85
C ILE A 294 -10.54 11.71 13.20
N LYS A 295 -11.64 11.21 13.77
CA LYS A 295 -11.62 10.48 15.04
C LYS A 295 -10.68 9.28 14.99
N LYS A 296 -10.77 8.46 13.94
CA LYS A 296 -9.88 7.30 13.76
C LYS A 296 -8.42 7.72 13.58
N LEU A 297 -8.13 8.79 12.86
CA LEU A 297 -6.77 9.33 12.71
C LEU A 297 -6.23 9.82 14.06
N GLU A 298 -7.03 10.49 14.88
CA GLU A 298 -6.64 10.93 16.23
C GLU A 298 -6.39 9.74 17.17
N GLU A 299 -7.19 8.67 17.09
CA GLU A 299 -6.95 7.42 17.81
C GLU A 299 -5.63 6.76 17.40
N ILE A 300 -5.32 6.74 16.10
CA ILE A 300 -4.04 6.21 15.58
C ILE A 300 -2.88 7.10 16.03
N LYS A 301 -3.04 8.43 15.97
CA LYS A 301 -2.02 9.40 16.40
C LYS A 301 -1.58 9.17 17.84
N LYS A 302 -2.55 8.89 18.74
CA LYS A 302 -2.28 8.62 20.16
C LYS A 302 -1.42 7.37 20.40
N LYS A 303 -1.41 6.42 19.46
CA LYS A 303 -0.59 5.20 19.54
C LYS A 303 0.82 5.39 18.96
N ASN A 304 1.05 6.44 18.16
CA ASN A 304 2.34 6.70 17.54
C ASN A 304 3.35 7.17 18.60
N SER A 305 4.42 6.41 18.78
CA SER A 305 5.52 6.75 19.68
C SER A 305 6.87 6.43 19.02
N ILE A 306 7.97 6.93 19.58
CA ILE A 306 9.31 6.62 19.05
C ILE A 306 9.61 5.12 19.20
N ASP A 307 9.26 4.52 20.33
CA ASP A 307 9.52 3.09 20.57
C ASP A 307 8.55 2.17 19.80
N SER A 308 7.38 2.69 19.43
CA SER A 308 6.38 1.96 18.66
C SER A 308 5.74 2.87 17.60
N PRO A 309 6.45 3.12 16.48
CA PRO A 309 5.95 4.02 15.45
C PRO A 309 4.82 3.39 14.65
N VAL A 310 3.82 4.20 14.34
CA VAL A 310 2.77 3.85 13.38
C VAL A 310 3.37 3.89 11.98
N ILE A 311 3.06 2.91 11.14
CA ILE A 311 3.50 2.89 9.74
C ILE A 311 2.31 2.57 8.82
N ARG A 312 2.25 3.23 7.66
CA ARG A 312 1.21 3.00 6.66
C ARG A 312 1.72 2.05 5.59
N ILE A 313 1.12 0.87 5.43
CA ILE A 313 1.48 -0.25 4.53
C ILE A 313 0.36 -0.55 3.52
N GLY A 314 0.72 -1.03 2.32
CA GLY A 314 -0.22 -1.42 1.28
C GLY A 314 -0.98 -0.30 0.55
N LYS A 315 -2.13 -0.69 -0.01
CA LYS A 315 -3.09 0.18 -0.69
C LYS A 315 -3.79 1.11 0.29
N GLY A 316 -4.26 2.23 -0.22
CA GLY A 316 -4.81 3.31 0.60
C GLY A 316 -3.75 4.25 1.15
N LYS A 317 -2.46 3.94 1.03
CA LYS A 317 -1.41 4.96 1.10
C LYS A 317 -1.64 6.01 0.02
N GLY A 318 -1.94 7.24 0.43
CA GLY A 318 -2.01 8.37 -0.48
C GLY A 318 -0.63 8.70 -1.05
N TYR A 319 -0.59 9.55 -2.09
CA TYR A 319 0.66 9.96 -2.73
C TYR A 319 1.70 10.51 -1.74
N LYS A 320 1.27 11.32 -0.76
CA LYS A 320 2.13 11.90 0.27
C LYS A 320 2.76 10.85 1.20
N ALA A 321 2.12 9.70 1.40
CA ALA A 321 2.65 8.59 2.19
C ALA A 321 3.58 7.65 1.40
N ASN A 322 3.58 7.73 0.07
CA ASN A 322 4.41 6.92 -0.82
C ASN A 322 5.64 7.67 -1.35
N THR A 323 5.70 8.98 -1.14
CA THR A 323 6.72 9.85 -1.73
C THR A 323 7.20 10.87 -0.71
N VAL A 324 8.27 11.58 -1.02
CA VAL A 324 8.76 12.68 -0.17
C VAL A 324 8.00 14.01 -0.37
N ALA A 325 6.87 13.98 -1.08
CA ALA A 325 6.07 15.16 -1.41
C ALA A 325 5.60 15.95 -0.18
N LEU A 326 5.33 15.26 0.93
CA LEU A 326 4.98 15.91 2.18
C LEU A 326 6.11 16.81 2.70
N ALA A 327 7.38 16.46 2.50
CA ALA A 327 8.51 17.28 2.95
C ALA A 327 8.50 18.63 2.23
N ILE A 328 8.23 18.61 0.92
CA ILE A 328 8.10 19.81 0.09
C ILE A 328 6.95 20.69 0.59
N LYS A 329 5.78 20.09 0.87
CA LYS A 329 4.62 20.82 1.42
C LYS A 329 4.94 21.47 2.77
N LYS A 330 5.59 20.73 3.69
CA LYS A 330 5.92 21.26 5.02
C LYS A 330 6.93 22.40 4.97
N LEU A 331 7.93 22.29 4.09
CA LEU A 331 8.96 23.31 3.96
C LEU A 331 8.45 24.56 3.22
N ASP A 332 7.65 24.38 2.17
CA ASP A 332 7.05 25.49 1.42
C ASP A 332 5.77 25.02 0.68
N ARG A 333 4.61 25.28 1.27
CA ARG A 333 3.30 24.93 0.71
C ARG A 333 3.01 25.62 -0.64
N ASN A 334 3.50 26.85 -0.83
CA ASN A 334 3.29 27.58 -2.07
C ASN A 334 4.12 26.99 -3.20
N TYR A 335 5.39 26.66 -2.91
CA TYR A 335 6.25 25.97 -3.85
C TYR A 335 5.71 24.59 -4.19
N TYR A 336 5.25 23.82 -3.20
CA TYR A 336 4.58 22.53 -3.42
C TYR A 336 3.43 22.66 -4.43
N ASN A 337 2.49 23.56 -4.18
CA ASN A 337 1.34 23.75 -5.07
C ASN A 337 1.73 24.18 -6.49
N LYS A 338 2.81 24.97 -6.65
CA LYS A 338 3.30 25.44 -7.95
C LYS A 338 4.05 24.34 -8.72
N GLU A 339 4.85 23.53 -8.04
CA GLU A 339 5.83 22.63 -8.65
C GLU A 339 5.42 21.16 -8.62
N ILE A 340 4.34 20.80 -7.92
CA ILE A 340 3.89 19.40 -7.81
C ILE A 340 3.67 18.74 -9.18
N LYS A 341 3.29 19.48 -10.22
CA LYS A 341 3.17 18.97 -11.59
C LYS A 341 4.49 18.46 -12.20
N ASN A 342 5.61 18.99 -11.72
CA ASN A 342 6.96 18.61 -12.17
C ASN A 342 7.52 17.45 -11.34
N ILE A 343 6.99 17.24 -10.13
CA ILE A 343 7.44 16.24 -9.16
C ILE A 343 6.57 14.97 -9.23
N ALA A 344 5.24 15.13 -9.31
CA ALA A 344 4.29 14.05 -9.46
C ALA A 344 4.13 13.68 -10.95
N LYS A 345 4.43 12.43 -11.31
CA LYS A 345 4.21 11.90 -12.65
C LYS A 345 3.39 10.62 -12.58
N PRO A 346 2.25 10.50 -13.30
CA PRO A 346 1.58 11.53 -14.10
C PRO A 346 0.74 12.50 -13.24
N TYR A 347 0.94 13.81 -13.41
CA TYR A 347 0.01 14.83 -12.90
C TYR A 347 -1.09 15.06 -13.93
N GLN A 348 -2.33 14.65 -13.63
CA GLN A 348 -3.45 14.67 -14.59
C GLN A 348 -4.48 15.79 -14.34
N TYR A 349 -4.23 16.68 -13.38
CA TYR A 349 -5.25 17.63 -12.93
C TYR A 349 -5.15 19.00 -13.63
N ARG A 350 -6.28 19.48 -14.17
CA ARG A 350 -6.39 20.81 -14.80
C ARG A 350 -6.81 21.91 -13.83
N GLU A 351 -7.53 21.55 -12.76
CA GLU A 351 -8.04 22.48 -11.74
C GLU A 351 -7.07 22.66 -10.56
N ARG A 352 -7.15 23.80 -9.87
CA ARG A 352 -6.30 24.11 -8.68
C ARG A 352 -6.87 23.44 -7.42
N TYR A 353 -6.49 22.19 -7.18
CA TYR A 353 -6.63 21.56 -5.85
C TYR A 353 -5.26 21.25 -5.27
N GLU A 354 -5.18 21.16 -3.95
CA GLU A 354 -4.00 20.55 -3.31
C GLU A 354 -3.94 19.06 -3.68
N PHE A 355 -2.85 18.65 -4.32
CA PHE A 355 -2.61 17.27 -4.72
C PHE A 355 -2.15 16.41 -3.53
N PRO A 356 -2.47 15.11 -3.46
CA PRO A 356 -3.42 14.39 -4.33
C PRO A 356 -4.86 14.81 -4.03
N LYS A 357 -5.75 14.60 -5.00
CA LYS A 357 -7.19 14.88 -4.86
C LYS A 357 -7.96 13.73 -4.21
N THR A 358 -7.51 12.50 -4.48
CA THR A 358 -8.23 11.28 -4.11
C THR A 358 -7.74 10.65 -2.80
N ARG A 359 -8.66 10.03 -2.06
CA ARG A 359 -8.38 9.14 -0.93
C ARG A 359 -9.19 7.86 -1.06
N ASN A 360 -8.55 6.72 -0.79
CA ASN A 360 -9.20 5.41 -0.85
C ASN A 360 -9.62 4.96 0.55
N PHE A 361 -10.82 4.43 0.65
CA PHE A 361 -11.42 3.88 1.86
C PHE A 361 -12.05 2.52 1.55
N VAL A 362 -12.36 1.77 2.60
CA VAL A 362 -13.24 0.59 2.52
C VAL A 362 -14.50 0.80 3.35
N GLY A 363 -15.53 0.03 3.03
CA GLY A 363 -16.83 0.14 3.67
C GLY A 363 -17.70 1.26 3.08
N ASN A 364 -18.83 1.51 3.72
CA ASN A 364 -19.82 2.49 3.26
C ASN A 364 -19.35 3.93 3.53
N ARG A 365 -19.76 4.89 2.70
CA ARG A 365 -19.52 6.34 2.82
C ARG A 365 -19.93 6.94 4.16
N VAL A 366 -20.94 6.33 4.81
CA VAL A 366 -21.44 6.77 6.14
C VAL A 366 -20.54 6.28 7.28
N SER A 367 -19.80 5.18 7.08
CA SER A 367 -18.80 4.65 8.02
C SER A 367 -17.52 4.26 7.27
N PRO A 368 -16.78 5.26 6.75
CA PRO A 368 -15.60 5.02 5.94
C PRO A 368 -14.44 4.52 6.80
N LYS A 369 -13.82 3.42 6.39
CA LYS A 369 -12.65 2.87 7.07
C LYS A 369 -11.38 3.20 6.30
N LEU A 370 -10.40 3.71 7.05
CA LEU A 370 -9.04 3.89 6.57
C LEU A 370 -8.39 2.55 6.25
N LEU A 371 -7.37 2.58 5.40
CA LEU A 371 -6.59 1.43 5.01
C LEU A 371 -5.11 1.62 5.34
N GLY A 372 -4.47 0.51 5.69
CA GLY A 372 -3.03 0.37 5.68
C GLY A 372 -2.31 0.89 6.92
N PHE A 373 -2.97 1.51 7.90
CA PHE A 373 -2.30 1.87 9.15
C PHE A 373 -2.01 0.62 9.98
N THR A 374 -0.76 0.53 10.42
CA THR A 374 -0.21 -0.52 11.27
C THR A 374 0.68 0.10 12.33
N ILE A 375 1.04 -0.65 13.36
CA ILE A 375 1.98 -0.23 14.39
C ILE A 375 3.14 -1.23 14.49
N LEU A 376 4.36 -0.72 14.55
CA LEU A 376 5.56 -1.52 14.77
C LEU A 376 5.78 -1.62 16.28
N GLU A 377 5.61 -2.79 16.87
CA GLU A 377 5.78 -3.04 18.29
C GLU A 377 7.10 -3.74 18.54
N LYS A 378 7.88 -3.26 19.51
CA LYS A 378 9.05 -3.97 20.02
C LYS A 378 8.58 -5.23 20.75
N VAL A 379 9.28 -6.33 20.52
CA VAL A 379 9.07 -7.60 21.23
C VAL A 379 10.21 -7.79 22.23
N ASP A 380 9.87 -8.14 23.46
CA ASP A 380 10.82 -8.38 24.55
C ASP A 380 11.56 -9.71 24.41
#